data_AF-A0A1U7QX08-F1
#
_entry.id   AF-A0A1U7QX08-F1
#
_cell.length_a   1.000
_cell.length_b   1.000
_cell.length_c   1.000
_cell.angle_alpha   90.00
_cell.angle_beta   90.00
_cell.angle_gamma   90.00
#
_symmetry.space_group_name_H-M   'P 1'
#
loop_
_entity.id
_entity.type
_entity.pdbx_description
1 polymer ?
#
loop_
_entity_poly.entity_id
_entity_poly.type
_entity_poly.pdbx_seq_one_letter_code
_entity_poly.pdbx_strand_id
1 'polypeptide(L)'
;MKTKTCSLLIIMSLLQLIVPVNTEETLDSVMKKLKEALNRLEHPPSTVTKSLSCTTVKASGTLASCPPGMIATGCSCGFACGSWNVQNENVCHCLCPVIDWTVARCCQLRK
;
A
#
# COMPACT_ATOMS: atom_id res chain seq x y z
N MET A 1 -57.14 10.62 48.77
CA MET A 1 -56.80 10.56 47.32
C MET A 1 -55.43 11.13 46.92
N LYS A 2 -54.54 11.54 47.85
CA LYS A 2 -53.24 12.17 47.51
C LYS A 2 -52.00 11.28 47.67
N THR A 3 -52.10 10.18 48.43
CA THR A 3 -50.96 9.29 48.73
C THR A 3 -50.63 8.33 47.59
N LYS A 4 -51.65 7.83 46.87
CA LYS A 4 -51.45 6.90 45.74
C LYS A 4 -50.81 7.58 44.52
N THR A 5 -51.07 8.87 44.31
CA THR A 5 -50.51 9.66 43.20
C THR A 5 -49.03 9.96 43.41
N CYS A 6 -48.61 10.31 44.63
CA CYS A 6 -47.18 10.49 44.94
C CYS A 6 -46.41 9.18 44.81
N SER A 7 -46.98 8.07 45.28
CA SER A 7 -46.34 6.75 45.14
C SER A 7 -46.16 6.35 43.67
N LEU A 8 -47.13 6.67 42.80
CA LEU A 8 -47.03 6.36 41.37
C LEU A 8 -45.93 7.17 40.67
N LEU A 9 -45.79 8.45 41.02
CA LEU A 9 -44.77 9.34 40.45
C LEU A 9 -43.35 8.94 40.86
N ILE A 10 -43.19 8.47 42.10
CA ILE A 10 -41.91 7.94 42.60
C ILE A 10 -41.55 6.66 41.84
N ILE A 11 -42.51 5.75 41.64
CA ILE A 11 -42.29 4.50 40.88
C ILE A 11 -41.91 4.79 39.43
N MET A 12 -42.58 5.74 38.77
CA MET A 12 -42.24 6.12 37.39
C MET A 12 -40.83 6.74 37.28
N SER A 13 -40.42 7.53 38.27
CA SER A 13 -39.06 8.10 38.32
C SER A 13 -37.98 7.03 38.55
N LEU A 14 -38.26 6.04 39.40
CA LEU A 14 -37.38 4.89 39.62
C LEU A 14 -37.28 3.98 38.38
N LEU A 15 -38.37 3.82 37.62
CA LEU A 15 -38.40 3.00 36.41
C LEU A 15 -37.53 3.58 35.28
N GLN A 16 -37.39 4.90 35.20
CA GLN A 16 -36.47 5.58 34.27
C GLN A 16 -34.99 5.41 34.65
N LEU A 17 -34.70 5.08 35.90
CA LEU A 17 -33.33 4.86 36.39
C LEU A 17 -32.80 3.44 36.07
N ILE A 18 -33.68 2.53 35.64
CA ILE A 18 -33.35 1.14 35.30
C ILE A 18 -33.08 0.99 33.80
N VAL A 19 -33.23 2.05 32.99
CA VAL A 19 -32.72 2.02 31.62
C VAL A 19 -31.20 1.96 31.73
N PRO A 20 -30.55 0.86 31.30
CA PRO A 20 -29.12 0.92 31.14
C PRO A 20 -28.89 2.01 30.11
N VAL A 21 -28.33 3.14 30.54
CA VAL A 21 -27.64 4.04 29.63
C VAL A 21 -26.56 3.16 29.02
N ASN A 22 -26.87 2.65 27.83
CA ASN A 22 -26.05 1.72 27.11
C ASN A 22 -24.85 2.51 26.61
N THR A 23 -23.88 2.79 27.51
CA THR A 23 -22.52 3.22 27.19
C THR A 23 -21.71 2.07 26.59
N GLU A 24 -22.37 1.06 26.03
CA GLU A 24 -21.87 0.35 24.88
C GLU A 24 -22.12 1.24 23.65
N GLU A 25 -21.34 2.32 23.52
CA GLU A 25 -20.72 2.53 22.22
C GLU A 25 -19.86 1.27 22.00
N THR A 26 -20.53 0.26 21.45
CA THR A 26 -20.13 -1.14 21.49
C THR A 26 -18.71 -1.29 20.96
N LEU A 27 -17.94 -2.20 21.55
CA LEU A 27 -16.67 -2.67 20.98
C LEU A 27 -16.83 -3.01 19.48
N ASP A 28 -18.03 -3.46 19.09
CA ASP A 28 -18.46 -3.68 17.71
C ASP A 28 -18.42 -2.41 16.83
N SER A 29 -18.88 -1.27 17.33
CA SER A 29 -18.79 0.03 16.65
C SER A 29 -17.33 0.44 16.39
N VAL A 30 -16.46 0.25 17.40
CA VAL A 30 -15.02 0.54 17.27
C VAL A 30 -14.36 -0.41 16.27
N MET A 31 -14.67 -1.71 16.34
CA MET A 31 -14.16 -2.73 15.40
C MET A 31 -14.61 -2.44 13.97
N LYS A 32 -15.86 -2.00 13.80
CA LYS A 32 -16.42 -1.61 12.50
C LYS A 32 -15.72 -0.37 11.93
N LYS A 33 -15.44 0.63 12.76
CA LYS A 33 -14.68 1.84 12.37
C LYS A 33 -13.23 1.52 12.02
N LEU A 34 -12.58 0.64 12.78
CA LEU A 34 -11.24 0.15 12.49
C LEU A 34 -11.19 -0.60 11.16
N LYS A 35 -12.14 -1.51 10.93
CA LYS A 35 -12.27 -2.25 9.67
C LYS A 35 -12.56 -1.31 8.48
N GLU A 36 -13.38 -0.29 8.67
CA GLU A 36 -13.64 0.73 7.64
C GLU A 36 -12.37 1.55 7.33
N ALA A 37 -11.60 1.94 8.35
CA ALA A 37 -10.33 2.65 8.18
C ALA A 37 -9.26 1.78 7.50
N LEU A 38 -9.16 0.49 7.87
CA LEU A 38 -8.25 -0.47 7.23
C LEU A 38 -8.66 -0.73 5.78
N ASN A 39 -9.95 -0.88 5.47
CA ASN A 39 -10.44 -1.00 4.10
C ASN A 39 -10.10 0.24 3.26
N ARG A 40 -10.15 1.45 3.85
CA ARG A 40 -9.69 2.70 3.21
C ARG A 40 -8.17 2.77 3.03
N LEU A 41 -7.39 1.99 3.78
CA LEU A 41 -5.93 1.91 3.65
C LEU A 41 -5.48 0.81 2.69
N GLU A 42 -6.22 -0.31 2.61
CA GLU A 42 -6.04 -1.37 1.61
C GLU A 42 -6.53 -0.93 0.23
N HIS A 43 -7.60 -0.14 0.20
CA HIS A 43 -8.15 0.49 -1.00
C HIS A 43 -8.15 2.01 -0.81
N PRO A 44 -6.96 2.66 -0.76
CA PRO A 44 -6.93 4.12 -0.74
C PRO A 44 -7.72 4.59 -1.95
N PRO A 45 -8.65 5.56 -1.81
CA PRO A 45 -9.21 6.22 -2.99
C PRO A 45 -7.99 6.66 -3.80
N SER A 46 -7.88 6.17 -5.04
CA SER A 46 -6.69 6.20 -5.93
C SER A 46 -6.16 7.61 -6.21
N THR A 47 -5.79 8.34 -5.17
CA THR A 47 -5.46 9.76 -5.15
C THR A 47 -3.97 10.00 -4.96
N VAL A 48 -3.22 8.95 -4.62
CA VAL A 48 -1.76 8.92 -4.80
C VAL A 48 -1.46 8.07 -6.03
N THR A 49 -1.53 8.68 -7.20
CA THR A 49 -1.01 8.10 -8.44
C THR A 49 0.49 7.92 -8.29
N LYS A 50 0.91 6.74 -7.83
CA LYS A 50 2.33 6.36 -7.86
C LYS A 50 2.78 6.37 -9.32
N SER A 51 3.65 7.31 -9.67
CA SER A 51 4.19 7.38 -11.01
C SER A 51 5.39 6.43 -11.13
N LEU A 52 5.49 5.73 -12.26
CA LEU A 52 6.67 4.94 -12.57
C LEU A 52 7.70 5.86 -13.23
N SER A 53 8.80 6.13 -12.54
CA SER A 53 9.91 6.91 -13.11
C SER A 53 10.96 5.95 -13.63
N CYS A 54 11.31 6.09 -14.92
CA CYS A 54 12.28 5.23 -15.57
C CYS A 54 13.35 6.02 -16.30
N THR A 55 14.59 5.54 -16.21
CA THR A 55 15.75 6.01 -16.97
C THR A 55 16.41 4.85 -17.70
N THR A 56 17.33 5.15 -18.60
CA THR A 56 18.11 4.16 -19.33
C THR A 56 19.59 4.41 -19.06
N VAL A 57 20.30 3.36 -18.66
CA VAL A 57 21.76 3.39 -18.48
C VAL A 57 22.40 2.55 -19.56
N LYS A 58 23.27 3.16 -20.37
CA LYS A 58 24.10 2.46 -21.36
C LYS A 58 25.54 2.41 -20.87
N ALA A 59 26.18 1.26 -21.02
CA ALA A 59 27.60 1.05 -20.71
C ALA A 59 28.27 0.19 -21.78
N SER A 60 29.59 0.34 -21.92
CA SER A 60 30.40 -0.51 -22.79
C SER A 60 30.60 -1.89 -22.19
N GLY A 61 30.70 -2.91 -23.04
CA GLY A 61 30.86 -4.30 -22.61
C GLY A 61 29.55 -4.95 -22.17
N THR A 62 29.66 -6.02 -21.38
CA THR A 62 28.55 -6.94 -21.09
C THR A 62 27.66 -6.52 -19.92
N LEU A 63 28.01 -5.47 -19.18
CA LEU A 63 27.30 -5.06 -17.96
C LEU A 63 26.78 -3.63 -18.04
N ALA A 64 25.55 -3.41 -17.57
CA ALA A 64 25.03 -2.07 -17.29
C ALA A 64 24.27 -2.07 -15.96
N SER A 65 24.62 -1.17 -15.04
CA SER A 65 24.05 -1.12 -13.70
C SER A 65 23.09 0.05 -13.56
N CYS A 66 21.92 -0.20 -12.96
CA CYS A 66 20.99 0.83 -12.59
C CYS A 66 21.50 1.66 -11.39
N PRO A 67 21.12 2.94 -11.29
CA PRO A 67 21.44 3.76 -10.13
C PRO A 67 20.85 3.15 -8.84
N PRO A 68 21.43 3.43 -7.67
CA PRO A 68 20.88 3.00 -6.38
C PRO A 68 19.41 3.42 -6.22
N GLY A 69 18.57 2.50 -5.75
CA GLY A 69 17.13 2.72 -5.56
C GLY A 69 16.28 2.52 -6.81
N MET A 70 16.87 2.10 -7.93
CA MET A 70 16.15 1.65 -9.13
C MET A 70 16.40 0.16 -9.40
N ILE A 71 15.40 -0.51 -9.94
CA ILE A 71 15.48 -1.90 -10.40
C ILE A 71 15.63 -1.96 -11.92
N ALA A 72 16.34 -2.95 -12.43
CA ALA A 72 16.43 -3.21 -13.86
C ALA A 72 15.15 -3.94 -14.31
N THR A 73 14.30 -3.26 -15.08
CA THR A 73 13.05 -3.82 -15.61
C THR A 73 13.24 -4.50 -16.97
N GLY A 74 14.39 -4.31 -17.60
CA GLY A 74 14.73 -4.96 -18.87
C GLY A 74 16.10 -4.56 -19.36
N CYS A 75 16.68 -5.40 -20.22
CA CYS A 75 18.00 -5.18 -20.78
C CYS A 75 17.95 -5.18 -22.31
N SER A 76 18.93 -4.53 -22.92
CA SER A 76 19.20 -4.62 -24.35
C SER A 76 20.71 -4.71 -24.55
N CYS A 77 21.11 -5.52 -25.51
CA CYS A 77 22.50 -5.81 -25.81
C CYS A 77 22.80 -5.43 -27.25
N GLY A 78 24.02 -5.00 -27.51
CA GLY A 78 24.47 -4.81 -28.89
C GLY A 78 24.68 -6.12 -29.65
N PHE A 79 25.11 -6.00 -30.90
CA PHE A 79 25.20 -7.11 -31.87
C PHE A 79 23.92 -7.97 -31.99
N ALA A 80 22.74 -7.37 -31.80
CA ALA A 80 21.46 -8.08 -31.80
C ALA A 80 21.39 -9.26 -30.82
N CYS A 81 22.17 -9.23 -29.73
CA CYS A 81 22.13 -10.26 -28.71
C CYS A 81 20.81 -10.17 -27.92
N GLY A 82 20.02 -11.24 -27.98
CA GLY A 82 18.78 -11.39 -27.19
C GLY A 82 18.96 -12.10 -25.85
N SER A 83 20.16 -12.60 -25.56
CA SER A 83 20.45 -13.39 -24.36
C SER A 83 21.04 -12.51 -23.26
N TRP A 84 20.25 -12.24 -22.23
CA TRP A 84 20.67 -11.45 -21.06
C TRP A 84 19.99 -11.94 -19.79
N ASN A 85 20.56 -11.59 -18.65
CA ASN A 85 19.91 -11.73 -17.34
C ASN A 85 20.09 -10.46 -16.50
N VAL A 86 19.33 -10.38 -15.40
CA VAL A 86 19.49 -9.34 -14.39
C VAL A 86 20.13 -9.96 -13.16
N GLN A 87 21.26 -9.43 -12.74
CA GLN A 87 21.97 -9.79 -11.51
C GLN A 87 21.63 -8.78 -10.42
N ASN A 88 21.44 -9.27 -9.20
CA ASN A 88 21.19 -8.44 -8.01
C ASN A 88 20.05 -7.42 -8.20
N GLU A 89 19.06 -7.77 -9.03
CA GLU A 89 17.88 -6.95 -9.38
C GLU A 89 18.17 -5.61 -10.10
N ASN A 90 19.44 -5.22 -10.27
CA ASN A 90 19.82 -3.91 -10.77
C ASN A 90 20.92 -3.90 -11.84
N VAL A 91 21.60 -5.02 -12.11
CA VAL A 91 22.65 -5.11 -13.13
C VAL A 91 22.18 -5.96 -14.30
N CYS A 92 22.09 -5.37 -15.49
CA CYS A 92 21.92 -6.11 -16.72
C CYS A 92 23.25 -6.75 -17.15
N HIS A 93 23.20 -8.04 -17.49
CA HIS A 93 24.34 -8.78 -18.02
C HIS A 93 23.99 -9.48 -19.33
N CYS A 94 24.65 -9.08 -20.41
CA CYS A 94 24.53 -9.69 -21.74
C CYS A 94 25.43 -10.92 -21.84
N LEU A 95 24.87 -12.04 -22.32
CA LEU A 95 25.47 -13.37 -22.25
C LEU A 95 26.11 -13.84 -23.57
N CYS A 96 25.97 -13.07 -24.65
CA CYS A 96 26.58 -13.45 -25.92
C CYS A 96 28.11 -13.30 -25.89
N PRO A 97 28.87 -14.08 -26.69
CA PRO A 97 30.33 -14.09 -26.64
C PRO A 97 31.00 -12.75 -26.98
N VAL A 98 30.36 -11.93 -27.83
CA VAL A 98 30.88 -10.63 -28.26
C VAL A 98 29.79 -9.59 -28.06
N ILE A 99 30.06 -8.61 -27.21
CA ILE A 99 29.17 -7.50 -26.88
C ILE A 99 29.98 -6.19 -26.88
N ASP A 100 29.54 -5.22 -27.67
CA ASP A 100 30.07 -3.85 -27.71
C ASP A 100 29.48 -3.00 -26.57
N TRP A 101 28.18 -3.12 -26.32
CA TRP A 101 27.48 -2.39 -25.26
C TRP A 101 26.31 -3.15 -24.66
N THR A 102 25.95 -2.75 -23.44
CA THR A 102 24.78 -3.19 -22.71
C THR A 102 23.96 -1.99 -22.26
N VAL A 103 22.64 -2.13 -22.26
CA VAL A 103 21.67 -1.14 -21.81
C VAL A 103 20.78 -1.75 -20.75
N ALA A 104 20.62 -1.04 -19.63
CA ALA A 104 19.65 -1.34 -18.59
C ALA A 104 18.51 -0.31 -18.61
N ARG A 105 17.26 -0.78 -18.64
CA ARG A 105 16.08 0.04 -18.35
C ARG A 105 15.83 0.01 -16.85
N CYS A 106 15.97 1.15 -16.21
CA CYS A 106 15.96 1.28 -14.75
C CYS A 106 14.70 2.02 -14.32
N CYS A 107 13.90 1.43 -13.44
CA CYS A 107 12.68 2.06 -12.98
C CYS A 107 12.55 2.04 -11.46
N GLN A 108 11.76 2.98 -10.93
CA GLN A 108 11.32 3.00 -9.55
C GLN A 108 9.92 3.59 -9.45
N LEU A 109 9.17 3.21 -8.43
CA LEU A 109 7.95 3.91 -8.07
C LEU A 109 8.31 5.23 -7.38
N ARG A 110 7.71 6.31 -7.85
CA ARG A 110 7.74 7.64 -7.21
C ARG A 110 6.38 7.89 -6.57
N LYS A 111 6.41 8.51 -5.39
CA LYS A 111 5.22 9.08 -4.76
C LYS A 111 4.88 10.41 -5.40
#